data_AF-A0A938ANA1-F1
#
_entry.id   AF-A0A938ANA1-F1
#
_cell.length_a   1.000
_cell.length_b   1.000
_cell.length_c   1.000
_cell.angle_alpha   90.00
_cell.angle_beta   90.00
_cell.angle_gamma   90.00
#
_symmetry.space_group_name_H-M   'P 1'
#
loop_
_entity.id
_entity.type
_entity.pdbx_description
1 polymer ?
#
loop_
_entity_poly.entity_id
_entity_poly.type
_entity_poly.pdbx_seq_one_letter_code
_entity_poly.pdbx_strand_id
1 'polypeptide(L)'
;MATDSNTRSAGGSESSTSDDVLVLPWWRNPANIAIGTFGAALLVFALGFTFGARPSGDGHNTSDVGFLQDMRIHHEQALTMSLIYIQTQPESSVLRSIAYEIIMSQGTEIGRMVQLLRDFDEAETNETDQAMSWMGDPTPLEEMPGLATDEQMKQLQQSRGADADALFARLMIAHHKGGVHMAEHAAMHGTNDEVRLMAEAMVKAQTGEIADLEKQLGQ
;
A
#
# COMPACT_ATOMS: atom_id res chain seq x y z
N MET A 1 32.27 -72.31 57.01
CA MET A 1 31.39 -73.25 56.27
C MET A 1 30.37 -72.43 55.49
N ALA A 2 29.76 -72.96 54.43
CA ALA A 2 28.95 -72.21 53.46
C ALA A 2 27.71 -71.52 54.11
N THR A 3 27.52 -70.21 53.87
CA THR A 3 26.46 -69.59 53.01
C THR A 3 25.07 -69.52 53.70
N ASP A 4 24.08 -68.69 53.31
CA ASP A 4 23.79 -68.04 52.02
C ASP A 4 23.10 -66.65 52.11
N SER A 5 22.82 -66.08 50.94
CA SER A 5 22.14 -64.80 50.61
C SER A 5 20.77 -64.53 51.30
N ASN A 6 20.05 -63.38 51.20
CA ASN A 6 20.05 -62.15 50.36
C ASN A 6 19.12 -61.07 51.04
N THR A 7 18.84 -59.82 50.65
CA THR A 7 19.15 -58.88 49.51
C THR A 7 18.93 -57.40 49.99
N ARG A 8 19.34 -56.39 49.18
CA ARG A 8 18.84 -54.98 49.12
C ARG A 8 18.91 -54.07 50.39
N SER A 9 19.78 -53.05 50.33
CA SER A 9 19.35 -51.62 50.37
C SER A 9 20.50 -50.65 50.05
N ALA A 10 20.33 -49.80 49.03
CA ALA A 10 21.06 -48.55 48.78
C ALA A 10 20.33 -47.80 47.64
N GLY A 11 20.09 -46.49 47.66
CA GLY A 11 20.27 -45.50 48.74
C GLY A 11 21.39 -44.48 48.47
N GLY A 12 21.12 -43.47 47.64
CA GLY A 12 22.03 -42.33 47.45
C GLY A 12 21.78 -41.50 46.18
N SER A 13 21.14 -40.33 46.35
CA SER A 13 21.20 -39.12 45.50
C SER A 13 21.39 -39.25 43.97
N GLU A 14 20.34 -38.91 43.22
CA GLU A 14 20.49 -38.37 41.87
C GLU A 14 20.96 -36.91 41.93
N SER A 15 21.83 -36.48 41.00
CA SER A 15 22.23 -35.08 40.84
C SER A 15 22.14 -34.68 39.37
N SER A 16 21.03 -34.03 39.00
CA SER A 16 20.80 -33.54 37.64
C SER A 16 21.52 -32.22 37.39
N THR A 17 22.69 -32.25 36.76
CA THR A 17 23.26 -31.08 36.08
C THR A 17 22.66 -30.97 34.68
N SER A 18 21.70 -30.08 34.49
CA SER A 18 21.26 -29.65 33.16
C SER A 18 22.27 -28.65 32.60
N ASP A 19 22.79 -28.91 31.40
CA ASP A 19 23.61 -27.93 30.68
C ASP A 19 22.72 -26.77 30.22
N ASP A 20 22.82 -25.62 30.87
CA ASP A 20 22.05 -24.41 30.54
C ASP A 20 22.49 -23.84 29.18
N VAL A 21 21.75 -24.21 28.13
CA VAL A 21 21.93 -23.69 26.77
C VAL A 21 21.65 -22.19 26.75
N LEU A 22 22.69 -21.38 26.55
CA LEU A 22 22.61 -19.92 26.46
C LEU A 22 21.88 -19.47 25.18
N VAL A 23 20.55 -19.46 25.23
CA VAL A 23 19.70 -18.87 24.18
C VAL A 23 19.82 -17.35 24.23
N LEU A 24 20.67 -16.80 23.35
CA LEU A 24 20.79 -15.35 23.18
C LEU A 24 19.49 -14.76 22.60
N PRO A 25 19.04 -13.58 23.07
CA PRO A 25 17.96 -12.83 22.42
C PRO A 25 18.26 -12.60 20.93
N TRP A 26 17.24 -12.64 20.08
CA TRP A 26 17.41 -12.69 18.62
C TRP A 26 18.24 -11.53 18.06
N TRP A 27 18.16 -10.34 18.65
CA TRP A 27 18.93 -9.15 18.26
C TRP A 27 20.42 -9.19 18.69
N ARG A 28 20.84 -10.19 19.47
CA ARG A 28 22.23 -10.40 19.93
C ARG A 28 22.94 -11.56 19.22
N ASN A 29 22.26 -12.25 18.30
CA ASN A 29 22.89 -13.25 17.44
C ASN A 29 23.81 -12.55 16.41
N PRO A 30 25.11 -12.88 16.31
CA PRO A 30 26.04 -12.22 15.39
C PRO A 30 25.63 -12.33 13.92
N ALA A 31 24.92 -13.39 13.51
CA ALA A 31 24.39 -13.50 12.15
C ALA A 31 23.32 -12.42 11.87
N ASN A 32 22.43 -12.18 12.83
CA ASN A 32 21.37 -11.17 12.70
C ASN A 32 21.94 -9.75 12.73
N ILE A 33 22.99 -9.52 13.53
CA ILE A 33 23.72 -8.24 13.54
C ILE A 33 24.38 -7.99 12.17
N ALA A 34 25.05 -8.99 11.59
CA ALA A 34 25.66 -8.88 10.26
C ALA A 34 24.62 -8.55 9.18
N ILE A 35 23.50 -9.29 9.14
CA ILE A 35 22.36 -9.03 8.24
C ILE A 35 21.83 -7.60 8.41
N GLY A 36 21.63 -7.16 9.66
CA GLY A 36 21.18 -5.79 9.96
C GLY A 36 22.14 -4.70 9.45
N THR A 37 23.46 -4.88 9.63
CA THR A 37 24.45 -3.92 9.11
C THR A 37 24.50 -3.88 7.58
N PHE A 38 24.33 -5.01 6.90
CA PHE A 38 24.29 -5.06 5.44
C PHE A 38 23.00 -4.43 4.88
N GLY A 39 21.86 -4.67 5.54
CA GLY A 39 20.59 -4.02 5.21
C GLY A 39 20.64 -2.51 5.41
N ALA A 40 21.23 -2.03 6.51
CA ALA A 40 21.42 -0.60 6.75
C ALA A 40 22.34 0.07 5.71
N ALA A 41 23.44 -0.60 5.32
CA ALA A 41 24.32 -0.10 4.27
C ALA A 41 23.63 -0.05 2.88
N LEU A 42 22.83 -1.06 2.54
CA LEU A 42 22.02 -1.07 1.32
C LEU A 42 20.94 0.02 1.34
N LEU A 43 20.28 0.27 2.48
CA LEU A 43 19.32 1.35 2.63
C LEU A 43 19.99 2.73 2.47
N VAL A 44 21.15 2.96 3.09
CA VAL A 44 21.88 4.23 2.93
C VAL A 44 22.39 4.41 1.49
N PHE A 45 22.82 3.34 0.81
CA PHE A 45 23.22 3.42 -0.60
C PHE A 45 22.02 3.65 -1.54
N ALA A 46 20.88 2.99 -1.28
CA ALA A 46 19.64 3.21 -2.02
C ALA A 46 19.13 4.64 -1.83
N LEU A 47 19.11 5.15 -0.59
CA LEU A 47 18.82 6.55 -0.28
C LEU A 47 19.79 7.51 -1.00
N GLY A 48 21.09 7.19 -1.04
CA GLY A 48 22.07 7.97 -1.82
C GLY A 48 21.84 7.96 -3.34
N PHE A 49 21.15 6.94 -3.86
CA PHE A 49 20.79 6.82 -5.29
C PHE A 49 19.41 7.40 -5.63
N THR A 50 18.47 7.47 -4.68
CA THR A 50 17.15 8.10 -4.86
C THR A 50 17.15 9.59 -4.51
N PHE A 51 17.86 10.00 -3.46
CA PHE A 51 18.08 11.42 -3.09
C PHE A 51 19.35 12.02 -3.73
N GLY A 52 20.06 11.24 -4.56
CA GLY A 52 21.08 11.77 -5.45
C GLY A 52 20.42 12.64 -6.52
N ALA A 53 20.36 13.95 -6.28
CA ALA A 53 19.58 14.90 -7.07
C ALA A 53 19.91 14.83 -8.57
N ARG A 54 19.06 14.12 -9.32
CA ARG A 54 18.84 14.42 -10.73
C ARG A 54 18.27 15.84 -10.81
N PRO A 55 18.64 16.66 -11.81
CA PRO A 55 17.89 17.88 -12.05
C PRO A 55 16.45 17.48 -12.36
N SER A 56 15.50 17.96 -11.55
CA SER A 56 14.07 17.86 -11.86
C SER A 56 13.87 18.58 -13.19
N GLY A 57 13.53 17.83 -14.25
CA GLY A 57 13.46 18.40 -15.60
C GLY A 57 12.45 19.53 -15.65
N ASP A 58 12.92 20.72 -16.03
CA ASP A 58 12.24 22.03 -16.00
C ASP A 58 10.98 22.13 -16.90
N GLY A 59 10.48 21.00 -17.42
CA GLY A 59 9.38 20.90 -18.37
C GLY A 59 8.31 19.92 -17.91
N HIS A 60 7.47 20.35 -16.97
CA HIS A 60 6.13 19.80 -16.82
C HIS A 60 5.20 20.37 -17.89
N ASN A 61 4.07 19.70 -18.15
CA ASN A 61 3.03 20.17 -19.06
C ASN A 61 1.62 20.06 -18.43
N THR A 62 0.59 20.44 -19.18
CA THR A 62 -0.82 20.39 -18.71
C THR A 62 -1.29 18.98 -18.36
N SER A 63 -0.76 17.94 -19.00
CA SER A 63 -1.04 16.54 -18.65
C SER A 63 -0.32 16.11 -17.38
N ASP A 64 0.88 16.60 -17.09
CA ASP A 64 1.54 16.39 -15.80
C ASP A 64 0.72 17.04 -14.67
N VAL A 65 0.40 18.34 -14.78
CA VAL A 65 -0.30 19.10 -13.74
C VAL A 65 -1.72 18.59 -13.50
N GLY A 66 -2.50 18.44 -14.57
CA GLY A 66 -3.88 17.97 -14.48
C GLY A 66 -4.00 16.55 -13.92
N PHE A 67 -3.07 15.66 -14.30
CA PHE A 67 -3.00 14.32 -13.70
C PHE A 67 -2.77 14.38 -12.19
N LEU A 68 -1.77 15.13 -11.73
CA LEU A 68 -1.44 15.23 -10.30
C LEU A 68 -2.58 15.87 -9.49
N GLN A 69 -3.33 16.81 -10.07
CA GLN A 69 -4.48 17.44 -9.41
C GLN A 69 -5.70 16.50 -9.33
N ASP A 70 -6.09 15.90 -10.45
CA ASP A 70 -7.29 15.05 -10.55
C ASP A 70 -7.08 13.69 -9.84
N MET A 71 -5.93 13.05 -10.04
CA MET A 71 -5.59 11.78 -9.39
C MET A 71 -5.51 11.92 -7.86
N ARG A 72 -5.13 13.09 -7.34
CA ARG A 72 -5.14 13.32 -5.88
C ARG A 72 -6.56 13.29 -5.31
N ILE A 73 -7.52 13.90 -5.99
CA ILE A 73 -8.94 13.89 -5.62
C ILE A 73 -9.53 12.47 -5.75
N HIS A 74 -9.09 11.72 -6.76
CA HIS A 74 -9.42 10.30 -6.93
C HIS A 74 -8.91 9.46 -5.74
N HIS A 75 -7.62 9.54 -5.42
CA HIS A 75 -7.00 8.85 -4.28
C HIS A 75 -7.61 9.24 -2.92
N GLU A 76 -8.00 10.50 -2.74
CA GLU A 76 -8.73 10.96 -1.54
C GLU A 76 -10.04 10.18 -1.34
N GLN A 77 -10.74 9.84 -2.42
CA GLN A 77 -11.95 9.02 -2.33
C GLN A 77 -11.63 7.55 -2.01
N ALA A 78 -10.66 6.91 -2.65
CA ALA A 78 -10.31 5.51 -2.34
C ALA A 78 -9.72 5.32 -0.94
N LEU A 79 -8.95 6.30 -0.43
CA LEU A 79 -8.54 6.36 0.98
C LEU A 79 -9.77 6.47 1.90
N THR A 80 -10.73 7.34 1.58
CA THR A 80 -11.99 7.50 2.34
C THR A 80 -12.84 6.22 2.30
N MET A 81 -12.96 5.58 1.14
CA MET A 81 -13.71 4.34 0.92
C MET A 81 -13.13 3.20 1.77
N SER A 82 -11.80 3.10 1.81
CA SER A 82 -11.07 2.13 2.63
C SER A 82 -11.23 2.40 4.13
N LEU A 83 -11.17 3.67 4.55
CA LEU A 83 -11.44 4.09 5.94
C LEU A 83 -12.88 3.81 6.40
N ILE A 84 -13.87 3.95 5.51
CA ILE A 84 -15.25 3.56 5.79
C ILE A 84 -15.34 2.03 5.92
N TYR A 85 -14.80 1.30 4.94
CA TYR A 85 -14.86 -0.15 4.87
C TYR A 85 -14.29 -0.84 6.12
N ILE A 86 -13.15 -0.41 6.67
CA ILE A 86 -12.60 -1.02 7.91
C ILE A 86 -13.53 -0.88 9.13
N GLN A 87 -14.49 0.06 9.14
CA GLN A 87 -15.49 0.22 10.21
C GLN A 87 -16.73 -0.70 10.03
N THR A 88 -16.88 -1.35 8.86
CA THR A 88 -18.06 -2.19 8.55
C THR A 88 -18.07 -3.55 9.26
N GLN A 89 -17.06 -3.86 10.07
CA GLN A 89 -16.79 -5.19 10.62
C GLN A 89 -16.64 -6.25 9.50
N PRO A 90 -15.69 -6.09 8.58
CA PRO A 90 -15.51 -7.01 7.45
C PRO A 90 -15.10 -8.42 7.86
N GLU A 91 -15.61 -9.43 7.15
CA GLU A 91 -15.32 -10.84 7.40
C GLU A 91 -14.01 -11.25 6.71
N SER A 92 -13.81 -10.80 5.47
CA SER A 92 -12.60 -11.05 4.70
C SER A 92 -11.37 -10.37 5.31
N SER A 93 -10.50 -11.19 5.90
CA SER A 93 -9.17 -10.73 6.34
C SER A 93 -8.28 -10.26 5.18
N VAL A 94 -8.52 -10.72 3.95
CA VAL A 94 -7.73 -10.35 2.77
C VAL A 94 -8.14 -8.97 2.27
N LEU A 95 -9.44 -8.70 2.10
CA LEU A 95 -9.92 -7.36 1.72
C LEU A 95 -9.57 -6.31 2.78
N ARG A 96 -9.62 -6.68 4.08
CA ARG A 96 -9.15 -5.82 5.16
C ARG A 96 -7.65 -5.49 5.05
N SER A 97 -6.80 -6.42 4.61
CA SER A 97 -5.39 -6.10 4.32
C SER A 97 -5.26 -5.15 3.13
N ILE A 98 -5.93 -5.45 2.01
CA ILE A 98 -5.91 -4.61 0.80
C ILE A 98 -6.36 -3.18 1.12
N ALA A 99 -7.40 -2.99 1.94
CA ALA A 99 -7.84 -1.67 2.38
C ALA A 99 -6.79 -0.92 3.22
N TYR A 100 -6.03 -1.60 4.08
CA TYR A 100 -4.91 -0.97 4.79
C TYR A 100 -3.73 -0.66 3.85
N GLU A 101 -3.47 -1.52 2.86
CA GLU A 101 -2.44 -1.30 1.85
C GLU A 101 -2.77 -0.08 0.99
N ILE A 102 -4.00 0.07 0.51
CA ILE A 102 -4.53 1.24 -0.21
C ILE A 102 -4.41 2.53 0.62
N ILE A 103 -4.80 2.51 1.91
CA ILE A 103 -4.65 3.68 2.81
C ILE A 103 -3.18 4.14 2.89
N MET A 104 -2.23 3.20 2.90
CA MET A 104 -0.80 3.50 3.02
C MET A 104 -0.15 3.89 1.68
N SER A 105 -0.49 3.21 0.58
CA SER A 105 0.05 3.51 -0.76
C SER A 105 -0.47 4.85 -1.27
N GLN A 106 -1.79 4.98 -1.41
CA GLN A 106 -2.42 6.17 -1.97
C GLN A 106 -2.24 7.39 -1.06
N GLY A 107 -2.23 7.21 0.26
CA GLY A 107 -1.86 8.27 1.21
C GLY A 107 -0.42 8.79 1.03
N THR A 108 0.51 7.93 0.62
CA THR A 108 1.89 8.33 0.28
C THR A 108 1.94 9.01 -1.10
N GLU A 109 1.19 8.50 -2.08
CA GLU A 109 1.13 9.06 -3.43
C GLU A 109 0.49 10.46 -3.44
N ILE A 110 -0.61 10.69 -2.69
CA ILE A 110 -1.18 12.03 -2.44
C ILE A 110 -0.09 13.00 -1.97
N GLY A 111 0.75 12.57 -1.01
CA GLY A 111 1.85 13.37 -0.49
C GLY A 111 2.90 13.72 -1.56
N ARG A 112 3.25 12.79 -2.46
CA ARG A 112 4.20 13.08 -3.55
C ARG A 112 3.57 13.93 -4.66
N MET A 113 2.29 13.73 -4.99
CA MET A 113 1.58 14.54 -5.98
C MET A 113 1.50 16.02 -5.55
N VAL A 114 1.15 16.27 -4.28
CA VAL A 114 1.19 17.62 -3.69
C VAL A 114 2.60 18.21 -3.72
N GLN A 115 3.63 17.42 -3.42
CA GLN A 115 5.01 17.92 -3.47
C GLN A 115 5.46 18.22 -4.92
N LEU A 116 5.09 17.40 -5.91
CA LEU A 116 5.41 17.66 -7.32
C LEU A 116 4.75 18.95 -7.82
N LEU A 117 3.48 19.20 -7.50
CA LEU A 117 2.80 20.46 -7.84
C LEU A 117 3.50 21.68 -7.23
N ARG A 118 3.98 21.58 -5.97
CA ARG A 118 4.82 22.61 -5.35
C ARG A 118 6.20 22.75 -5.98
N ASP A 119 6.82 21.63 -6.39
CA ASP A 119 8.10 21.62 -7.10
C ASP A 119 7.98 22.29 -8.49
N PHE A 120 6.76 22.39 -9.04
CA PHE A 120 6.41 23.01 -10.33
C PHE A 120 5.93 24.48 -10.23
N ASP A 121 5.74 25.03 -9.02
CA ASP A 121 5.07 26.33 -8.75
C ASP A 121 3.60 26.38 -9.22
N GLU A 122 2.93 25.23 -9.23
CA GLU A 122 1.54 25.03 -9.69
C GLU A 122 0.55 24.92 -8.52
N ALA A 123 -0.74 25.14 -8.79
CA ALA A 123 -1.78 24.99 -7.78
C ALA A 123 -1.89 23.54 -7.30
N GLU A 124 -1.92 23.31 -5.98
CA GLU A 124 -2.02 21.96 -5.40
C GLU A 124 -3.35 21.26 -5.75
N THR A 125 -4.42 22.03 -5.96
CA THR A 125 -5.79 21.58 -6.28
C THR A 125 -6.19 21.96 -7.70
N ASN A 126 -7.00 21.12 -8.35
CA ASN A 126 -7.85 21.58 -9.44
C ASN A 126 -8.86 22.59 -8.84
N GLU A 127 -8.77 23.87 -9.23
CA GLU A 127 -9.67 24.94 -8.76
C GLU A 127 -10.90 25.12 -9.67
N THR A 128 -11.17 24.17 -10.57
CA THR A 128 -12.27 24.21 -11.54
C THR A 128 -13.29 23.10 -11.31
N ASP A 129 -14.52 23.31 -11.76
CA ASP A 129 -15.59 22.30 -11.70
C ASP A 129 -15.40 21.12 -12.69
N GLN A 130 -14.24 21.02 -13.36
CA GLN A 130 -13.99 20.08 -14.48
C GLN A 130 -12.67 19.31 -14.31
N ALA A 131 -12.75 17.99 -14.29
CA ALA A 131 -11.61 17.08 -14.39
C ALA A 131 -11.31 16.71 -15.85
N MET A 132 -10.18 16.02 -16.06
CA MET A 132 -9.73 15.37 -17.31
C MET A 132 -9.65 16.26 -18.56
N SER A 133 -9.76 17.58 -18.41
CA SER A 133 -9.52 18.56 -19.49
C SER A 133 -8.14 18.39 -20.15
N TRP A 134 -7.15 17.92 -19.37
CA TRP A 134 -5.78 17.60 -19.81
C TRP A 134 -5.64 16.29 -20.60
N MET A 135 -6.71 15.49 -20.66
CA MET A 135 -6.86 14.31 -21.54
C MET A 135 -7.67 14.61 -22.81
N GLY A 136 -8.23 15.83 -22.92
CA GLY A 136 -9.13 16.21 -24.00
C GLY A 136 -10.57 15.70 -23.87
N ASP A 137 -10.91 15.07 -22.74
CA ASP A 137 -12.24 14.52 -22.43
C ASP A 137 -12.76 15.12 -21.10
N PRO A 138 -13.17 16.40 -21.09
CA PRO A 138 -13.54 17.10 -19.86
C PRO A 138 -14.84 16.56 -19.26
N THR A 139 -14.83 16.26 -17.97
CA THR A 139 -15.95 15.73 -17.19
C THR A 139 -16.16 16.55 -15.91
N PRO A 140 -17.38 16.65 -15.33
CA PRO A 140 -17.55 17.18 -13.98
C PRO A 140 -16.62 16.50 -12.97
N LEU A 141 -16.09 17.27 -12.02
CA LEU A 141 -15.12 16.78 -11.03
C LEU A 141 -15.63 15.57 -10.22
N GLU A 142 -16.93 15.52 -9.96
CA GLU A 142 -17.66 14.43 -9.29
C GLU A 142 -18.03 13.25 -10.21
N GLU A 143 -17.86 13.41 -11.53
CA GLU A 143 -18.10 12.39 -12.58
C GLU A 143 -16.78 11.87 -13.21
N MET A 144 -15.66 11.94 -12.48
CA MET A 144 -14.42 11.28 -12.90
C MET A 144 -14.60 9.76 -13.01
N PRO A 145 -14.00 9.09 -14.01
CA PRO A 145 -14.12 7.65 -14.20
C PRO A 145 -13.79 6.85 -12.93
N GLY A 146 -14.68 5.92 -12.58
CA GLY A 146 -14.49 4.99 -11.46
C GLY A 146 -14.84 5.52 -10.07
N LEU A 147 -15.09 6.82 -9.89
CA LEU A 147 -15.55 7.34 -8.60
C LEU A 147 -16.85 6.65 -8.16
N ALA A 148 -16.93 6.31 -6.88
CA ALA A 148 -18.17 5.93 -6.22
C ALA A 148 -19.00 7.19 -5.93
N THR A 149 -20.29 7.15 -6.26
CA THR A 149 -21.25 8.21 -5.92
C THR A 149 -21.47 8.29 -4.40
N ASP A 150 -21.93 9.45 -3.91
CA ASP A 150 -22.36 9.67 -2.52
C ASP A 150 -23.26 8.54 -1.98
N GLU A 151 -24.22 8.09 -2.79
CA GLU A 151 -25.15 7.03 -2.41
C GLU A 151 -24.46 5.66 -2.31
N GLN A 152 -23.46 5.36 -3.16
CA GLN A 152 -22.63 4.15 -3.01
C GLN A 152 -21.71 4.22 -1.79
N MET A 153 -21.09 5.37 -1.51
CA MET A 153 -20.26 5.60 -0.33
C MET A 153 -21.08 5.47 0.97
N LYS A 154 -22.30 6.00 0.96
CA LYS A 154 -23.29 5.86 2.04
C LYS A 154 -23.79 4.42 2.19
N GLN A 155 -23.99 3.67 1.10
CA GLN A 155 -24.32 2.25 1.14
C GLN A 155 -23.17 1.43 1.76
N LEU A 156 -21.91 1.73 1.42
CA LEU A 156 -20.74 1.12 2.06
C LEU A 156 -20.62 1.47 3.55
N GLN A 157 -20.99 2.69 3.96
CA GLN A 157 -21.05 3.07 5.37
C GLN A 157 -22.15 2.31 6.15
N GLN A 158 -23.18 1.82 5.47
CA GLN A 158 -24.33 1.13 6.07
C GLN A 158 -24.24 -0.40 6.01
N SER A 159 -23.54 -0.97 5.03
CA SER A 159 -23.32 -2.43 4.89
C SER A 159 -22.39 -2.99 5.97
N ARG A 160 -22.46 -4.32 6.21
CA ARG A 160 -21.67 -5.00 7.26
C ARG A 160 -21.18 -6.36 6.76
N GLY A 161 -20.08 -6.87 7.33
CA GLY A 161 -19.59 -8.23 7.07
C GLY A 161 -19.40 -8.53 5.58
N ALA A 162 -19.83 -9.71 5.14
CA ALA A 162 -19.75 -10.17 3.75
C ALA A 162 -20.42 -9.24 2.72
N ASP A 163 -21.49 -8.52 3.08
CA ASP A 163 -22.14 -7.54 2.19
C ASP A 163 -21.25 -6.30 1.99
N ALA A 164 -20.51 -5.88 3.03
CA ALA A 164 -19.54 -4.80 2.94
C ALA A 164 -18.29 -5.22 2.16
N ASP A 165 -17.79 -6.44 2.39
CA ASP A 165 -16.70 -7.05 1.63
C ASP A 165 -16.99 -7.05 0.13
N ALA A 166 -18.16 -7.59 -0.26
CA ALA A 166 -18.55 -7.68 -1.66
C ALA A 166 -18.86 -6.31 -2.29
N LEU A 167 -19.27 -5.30 -1.52
CA LEU A 167 -19.51 -3.95 -2.02
C LEU A 167 -18.19 -3.17 -2.19
N PHE A 168 -17.32 -3.19 -1.17
CA PHE A 168 -15.99 -2.56 -1.21
C PHE A 168 -15.18 -3.04 -2.41
N ALA A 169 -15.08 -4.35 -2.62
CA ALA A 169 -14.34 -4.90 -3.75
C ALA A 169 -14.91 -4.42 -5.11
N ARG A 170 -16.24 -4.41 -5.28
CA ARG A 170 -16.89 -3.92 -6.51
C ARG A 170 -16.66 -2.44 -6.77
N LEU A 171 -16.73 -1.59 -5.73
CA LEU A 171 -16.47 -0.16 -5.87
C LEU A 171 -14.98 0.09 -6.17
N MET A 172 -14.08 -0.56 -5.44
CA MET A 172 -12.64 -0.37 -5.61
C MET A 172 -12.11 -0.92 -6.95
N ILE A 173 -12.69 -1.99 -7.50
CA ILE A 173 -12.40 -2.44 -8.88
C ILE A 173 -12.81 -1.38 -9.91
N ALA A 174 -13.98 -0.75 -9.74
CA ALA A 174 -14.41 0.32 -10.65
C ALA A 174 -13.52 1.56 -10.52
N HIS A 175 -13.17 1.93 -9.29
CA HIS A 175 -12.25 3.00 -8.95
C HIS A 175 -10.89 2.80 -9.61
N HIS A 176 -10.21 1.69 -9.34
CA HIS A 176 -8.92 1.37 -9.95
C HIS A 176 -8.94 1.35 -11.47
N LYS A 177 -10.04 0.91 -12.11
CA LYS A 177 -10.16 0.95 -13.59
C LYS A 177 -10.20 2.38 -14.15
N GLY A 178 -10.80 3.32 -13.42
CA GLY A 178 -10.68 4.75 -13.73
C GLY A 178 -9.29 5.32 -13.45
N GLY A 179 -8.68 4.91 -12.33
CA GLY A 179 -7.32 5.32 -11.95
C GLY A 179 -6.26 4.89 -12.97
N VAL A 180 -6.35 3.64 -13.45
CA VAL A 180 -5.51 3.11 -14.53
C VAL A 180 -5.67 3.93 -15.81
N HIS A 181 -6.91 4.24 -16.23
CA HIS A 181 -7.18 5.01 -17.45
C HIS A 181 -6.50 6.40 -17.45
N MET A 182 -6.56 7.12 -16.32
CA MET A 182 -5.88 8.41 -16.18
C MET A 182 -4.35 8.24 -16.16
N ALA A 183 -3.85 7.24 -15.43
CA ALA A 183 -2.41 6.99 -15.31
C ALA A 183 -1.76 6.51 -16.62
N GLU A 184 -2.45 5.70 -17.43
CA GLU A 184 -1.98 5.35 -18.79
C GLU A 184 -1.82 6.59 -19.66
N HIS A 185 -2.77 7.54 -19.63
CA HIS A 185 -2.66 8.78 -20.38
C HIS A 185 -1.50 9.66 -19.89
N ALA A 186 -1.31 9.78 -18.56
CA ALA A 186 -0.22 10.58 -17.99
C ALA A 186 1.17 10.00 -18.31
N ALA A 187 1.35 8.67 -18.24
CA ALA A 187 2.59 8.00 -18.63
C ALA A 187 2.98 8.26 -20.11
N MET A 188 1.97 8.33 -20.99
CA MET A 188 2.15 8.58 -22.43
C MET A 188 2.34 10.07 -22.80
N HIS A 189 1.68 11.00 -22.11
CA HIS A 189 1.58 12.40 -22.55
C HIS A 189 2.20 13.45 -21.60
N GLY A 190 2.56 13.08 -20.36
CA GLY A 190 3.38 13.93 -19.50
C GLY A 190 4.76 14.20 -20.11
N THR A 191 5.43 15.27 -19.70
CA THR A 191 6.83 15.55 -20.05
C THR A 191 7.78 15.47 -18.86
N ASN A 192 7.26 15.48 -17.62
CA ASN A 192 8.09 15.26 -16.45
C ASN A 192 8.32 13.76 -16.19
N ASP A 193 9.58 13.33 -16.24
CA ASP A 193 9.94 11.91 -16.07
C ASP A 193 9.51 11.30 -14.73
N GLU A 194 9.42 12.07 -13.63
CA GLU A 194 8.96 11.52 -12.36
C GLU A 194 7.45 11.31 -12.33
N VAL A 195 6.67 12.23 -12.92
CA VAL A 195 5.20 12.07 -13.08
C VAL A 195 4.89 10.85 -13.95
N ARG A 196 5.62 10.69 -15.06
CA ARG A 196 5.47 9.53 -15.95
C ARG A 196 5.80 8.21 -15.24
N LEU A 197 6.91 8.14 -14.50
CA LEU A 197 7.31 6.96 -13.73
C LEU A 197 6.34 6.65 -12.57
N MET A 198 5.78 7.68 -11.93
CA MET A 198 4.70 7.52 -10.94
C MET A 198 3.45 6.92 -11.60
N ALA A 199 3.03 7.44 -12.74
CA ALA A 199 1.87 6.95 -13.47
C ALA A 199 2.06 5.50 -13.95
N GLU A 200 3.23 5.14 -14.49
CA GLU A 200 3.58 3.74 -14.84
C GLU A 200 3.52 2.81 -13.61
N ALA A 201 3.97 3.29 -12.44
CA ALA A 201 3.89 2.53 -11.19
C ALA A 201 2.44 2.34 -10.72
N MET A 202 1.62 3.40 -10.78
CA MET A 202 0.18 3.36 -10.45
C MET A 202 -0.60 2.41 -11.35
N VAL A 203 -0.38 2.43 -12.68
CA VAL A 203 -1.00 1.47 -13.62
C VAL A 203 -0.69 0.04 -13.19
N LYS A 204 0.57 -0.25 -12.89
CA LYS A 204 1.01 -1.58 -12.49
C LYS A 204 0.44 -2.02 -11.13
N ALA A 205 0.40 -1.12 -10.14
CA ALA A 205 -0.13 -1.41 -8.82
C ALA A 205 -1.64 -1.67 -8.88
N GLN A 206 -2.40 -0.73 -9.42
CA GLN A 206 -3.86 -0.80 -9.49
C GLN A 206 -4.35 -1.96 -10.37
N THR A 207 -3.62 -2.34 -11.43
CA THR A 207 -3.91 -3.56 -12.20
C THR A 207 -3.74 -4.84 -11.38
N GLY A 208 -2.75 -4.89 -10.47
CA GLY A 208 -2.59 -5.99 -9.53
C GLY A 208 -3.70 -6.03 -8.48
N GLU A 209 -4.02 -4.87 -7.90
CA GLU A 209 -5.09 -4.71 -6.90
C GLU A 209 -6.45 -5.13 -7.48
N ILE A 210 -6.78 -4.73 -8.73
CA ILE A 210 -7.97 -5.22 -9.46
C ILE A 210 -8.02 -6.75 -9.48
N ALA A 211 -6.93 -7.42 -9.86
CA ALA A 211 -6.92 -8.87 -10.02
C ALA A 211 -7.08 -9.62 -8.67
N ASP A 212 -6.48 -9.12 -7.59
CA ASP A 212 -6.66 -9.71 -6.26
C ASP A 212 -8.06 -9.41 -5.66
N LEU A 213 -8.68 -8.28 -6.00
CA LEU A 213 -10.07 -7.94 -5.66
C LEU A 213 -11.10 -8.78 -6.44
N GLU A 214 -10.94 -8.94 -7.75
CA GLU A 214 -11.81 -9.78 -8.61
C GLU A 214 -11.82 -11.24 -8.12
N LYS A 215 -10.65 -11.74 -7.72
CA LYS A 215 -10.46 -13.03 -7.05
C LYS A 215 -11.17 -13.14 -5.69
N GLN A 216 -11.38 -12.06 -4.94
CA GLN A 216 -12.23 -12.09 -3.73
C GLN A 216 -13.72 -12.17 -4.06
N LEU A 217 -14.13 -11.70 -5.25
CA LEU A 217 -15.50 -11.83 -5.76
C LEU A 217 -15.75 -13.17 -6.48
N GLY A 218 -14.71 -13.99 -6.67
CA GLY A 218 -14.79 -15.27 -7.39
C GLY A 218 -14.95 -15.13 -8.91
N GLN A 219 -14.33 -14.09 -9.47
CA GLN A 219 -14.33 -13.76 -10.91
C GLN A 219 -13.03 -14.23 -11.58
#